data_AF-A0A1Y6CQ13-F1
#
_entry.id   AF-A0A1Y6CQ13-F1
#
_cell.length_a   1.000
_cell.length_b   1.000
_cell.length_c   1.000
_cell.angle_alpha   90.00
_cell.angle_beta   90.00
_cell.angle_gamma   90.00
#
_symmetry.space_group_name_H-M   'P 1'
#
loop_
_entity.id
_entity.type
_entity.pdbx_description
1 polymer ?
#
loop_
_entity_poly.entity_id
_entity_poly.type
_entity_poly.pdbx_seq_one_letter_code
_entity_poly.pdbx_strand_id
1 'polypeptide(L)'
;MSEYVNGIVIEESSGEIRTITTGSQSVIGLVGTAPHAAASLEANVPKAFRSRAKALADVLPPGKEGETDKGTLYGSLLQIYEQGGASVVVVRAASDSNSDVMTAIEALLTAESATGLKPKILAAPGHSGIIPAAVNERLGNPERIKPKPPANSLTKES
;
A
#
# COMPACT_ATOMS: atom_id res chain seq x y z
N MET A 1 2.63 33.21 -13.50
CA MET A 1 2.49 34.52 -12.81
C MET A 1 1.20 35.12 -13.34
N SER A 2 0.14 35.13 -12.53
CA SER A 2 -1.15 35.71 -12.91
C SER A 2 -1.09 37.23 -12.82
N GLU A 3 -1.49 37.91 -13.88
CA GLU A 3 -1.70 39.36 -13.88
C GLU A 3 -2.83 39.72 -12.92
N TYR A 4 -2.65 40.80 -12.17
CA TYR A 4 -3.61 41.27 -11.18
C TYR A 4 -4.75 42.00 -11.92
N VAL A 5 -5.94 41.42 -11.95
CA VAL A 5 -7.12 42.05 -12.56
C VAL A 5 -8.05 42.52 -11.44
N ASN A 6 -8.24 43.83 -11.32
CA ASN A 6 -9.26 44.40 -10.43
C ASN A 6 -10.62 44.25 -11.11
N GLY A 7 -11.33 43.18 -10.80
CA GLY A 7 -12.63 42.85 -11.37
C GLY A 7 -13.12 41.50 -10.89
N ILE A 8 -14.24 41.05 -11.43
CA ILE A 8 -14.81 39.72 -11.15
C ILE A 8 -14.44 38.83 -12.33
N VAL A 9 -13.67 37.77 -12.07
CA VAL A 9 -13.38 36.74 -13.08
C VAL A 9 -14.43 35.64 -12.94
N ILE A 10 -15.15 35.37 -14.03
CA ILE A 10 -16.11 34.27 -14.12
C ILE A 10 -15.35 33.08 -14.71
N GLU A 11 -14.92 32.16 -13.86
CA GLU A 11 -14.45 30.83 -14.29
C GLU A 11 -15.61 29.85 -14.17
N GLU A 12 -16.18 29.47 -15.30
CA GLU A 12 -17.21 28.43 -15.36
C GLU A 12 -16.55 27.06 -15.18
N SER A 13 -16.46 26.62 -13.93
CA SER A 13 -16.18 25.23 -13.61
C SER A 13 -17.50 24.46 -13.68
N SER A 14 -17.68 23.64 -14.72
CA SER A 14 -18.78 22.67 -14.74
C SER A 14 -18.58 21.75 -13.54
N GLY A 15 -19.44 21.86 -12.53
CA GLY A 15 -19.33 21.09 -11.29
C GLY A 15 -19.28 19.60 -11.61
N GLU A 16 -18.08 19.02 -11.56
CA GLU A 16 -17.91 17.58 -11.66
C GLU A 16 -18.64 16.95 -10.48
N ILE A 17 -19.41 15.90 -10.73
CA ILE A 17 -20.10 15.15 -9.68
C ILE A 17 -19.02 14.54 -8.79
N ARG A 18 -18.67 15.19 -7.68
CA ARG A 18 -17.66 14.67 -6.78
C ARG A 18 -18.21 13.41 -6.13
N THR A 19 -17.68 12.25 -6.51
CA THR A 19 -18.11 10.95 -5.97
C THR A 19 -18.07 10.98 -4.45
N ILE A 20 -19.18 10.62 -3.81
CA ILE A 20 -19.22 10.41 -2.36
C ILE A 20 -18.46 9.13 -2.07
N THR A 21 -17.27 9.26 -1.48
CA THR A 21 -16.46 8.12 -1.06
C THR A 21 -16.53 8.00 0.46
N THR A 22 -16.70 6.78 0.97
CA THR A 22 -16.58 6.51 2.40
C THR A 22 -15.15 6.77 2.85
N GLY A 23 -14.97 7.65 3.85
CA GLY A 23 -13.67 7.90 4.46
C GLY A 23 -13.19 6.66 5.21
N SER A 24 -12.13 6.01 4.72
CA SER A 24 -11.52 4.88 5.42
C SER A 24 -10.79 5.41 6.67
N GLN A 25 -11.23 5.05 7.87
CA GLN A 25 -10.55 5.44 9.12
C GLN A 25 -9.27 4.61 9.40
N SER A 26 -9.02 3.56 8.61
CA SER A 26 -7.87 2.68 8.78
C SER A 26 -6.74 3.05 7.82
N VAL A 27 -5.53 3.16 8.36
CA VAL A 27 -4.28 3.34 7.59
C VAL A 27 -3.81 1.98 7.09
N ILE A 28 -3.54 1.87 5.80
CA ILE A 28 -3.03 0.65 5.15
C ILE A 28 -1.52 0.77 5.00
N GLY A 29 -0.76 -0.21 5.48
CA GLY A 29 0.66 -0.38 5.21
C GLY A 29 0.84 -1.32 4.03
N LEU A 30 1.45 -0.83 2.96
CA LEU A 30 1.65 -1.56 1.72
C LEU A 30 3.15 -1.73 1.44
N VAL A 31 3.57 -2.96 1.18
CA VAL A 31 4.93 -3.31 0.79
C VAL A 31 4.92 -3.91 -0.61
N GLY A 32 5.90 -3.54 -1.44
CA GLY A 32 6.09 -4.20 -2.72
C GLY A 32 7.24 -3.62 -3.52
N THR A 33 7.37 -4.06 -4.75
CA THR A 33 8.41 -3.63 -5.67
C THR A 33 7.90 -2.50 -6.56
N ALA A 34 8.78 -1.53 -6.81
CA ALA A 34 8.54 -0.45 -7.78
C ALA A 34 9.89 -0.11 -8.45
N PRO A 35 10.25 -0.84 -9.53
CA PRO A 35 11.54 -0.66 -10.21
C PRO A 35 11.76 0.76 -10.73
N HIS A 36 10.68 1.41 -11.16
CA HIS A 36 10.69 2.76 -11.73
C HIS A 36 10.24 3.85 -10.75
N ALA A 37 10.24 3.59 -9.45
CA ALA A 37 9.79 4.57 -8.47
C ALA A 37 10.57 5.89 -8.58
N ALA A 38 9.89 6.99 -8.28
CA ALA A 38 10.53 8.29 -8.17
C ALA A 38 11.63 8.26 -7.09
N ALA A 39 12.63 9.13 -7.22
CA ALA A 39 13.69 9.29 -6.22
C ALA A 39 13.14 9.62 -4.82
N SER A 40 11.91 10.12 -4.76
CA SER A 40 11.20 10.44 -3.52
C SER A 40 10.72 9.20 -2.74
N LEU A 41 10.78 7.99 -3.32
CA LEU A 41 10.39 6.72 -2.73
C LEU A 41 11.62 5.79 -2.63
N GLU A 42 12.48 6.11 -1.68
CA GLU A 42 13.68 5.33 -1.38
C GLU A 42 13.35 3.91 -0.90
N ALA A 43 14.28 2.97 -1.06
CA ALA A 43 14.07 1.60 -0.62
C ALA A 43 14.07 1.51 0.92
N ASN A 44 13.18 0.70 1.50
CA ASN A 44 13.03 0.46 2.94
C ASN A 44 12.70 1.71 3.78
N VAL A 45 12.29 2.81 3.15
CA VAL A 45 11.86 4.02 3.86
C VAL A 45 10.33 4.16 3.75
N PRO A 46 9.61 4.18 4.88
CA PRO A 46 8.15 4.37 4.86
C PRO A 46 7.77 5.77 4.43
N LYS A 47 6.83 5.86 3.49
CA LYS A 47 6.28 7.13 3.03
C LYS A 47 4.76 7.11 3.04
N ALA A 48 4.16 8.11 3.67
CA ALA A 48 2.71 8.24 3.74
C ALA A 48 2.13 9.02 2.56
N PHE A 49 1.03 8.49 2.03
CA PHE A 49 0.24 9.07 0.98
C PHE A 49 -1.21 9.26 1.42
N ARG A 50 -1.71 10.47 1.22
CA ARG A 50 -3.11 10.87 1.48
C ARG A 50 -3.86 11.23 0.20
N SER A 51 -3.15 11.31 -0.92
CA SER A 51 -3.71 11.66 -2.22
C SER A 51 -3.31 10.61 -3.25
N ARG A 52 -4.30 10.11 -3.99
CA ARG A 52 -4.12 9.14 -5.08
C ARG A 52 -3.11 9.64 -6.12
N ALA A 53 -3.27 10.88 -6.59
CA ALA A 53 -2.43 11.44 -7.65
C ALA A 53 -0.94 11.46 -7.25
N LYS A 54 -0.65 11.85 -6.00
CA LYS A 54 0.74 11.89 -5.50
C LYS A 54 1.32 10.49 -5.30
N ALA A 55 0.52 9.55 -4.80
CA ALA A 55 0.96 8.16 -4.61
C ALA A 55 1.33 7.50 -5.94
N LEU A 56 0.44 7.61 -6.93
CA LEU A 56 0.66 7.00 -8.24
C LEU A 56 1.86 7.63 -8.96
N ALA A 57 2.02 8.95 -8.91
CA ALA A 57 3.16 9.64 -9.52
C ALA A 57 4.51 9.29 -8.85
N ASP A 58 4.53 9.04 -7.54
CA ASP A 58 5.76 8.65 -6.85
C ASP A 58 6.12 7.17 -7.09
N VAL A 59 5.13 6.28 -7.26
CA VAL A 59 5.37 4.85 -7.55
C VAL A 59 5.70 4.61 -9.02
N LEU A 60 5.03 5.31 -9.93
CA LEU A 60 5.28 5.26 -11.35
C LEU A 60 5.26 6.70 -11.91
N PRO A 61 6.41 7.35 -12.07
CA PRO A 61 6.48 8.71 -12.58
C PRO A 61 5.99 8.78 -14.03
N PRO A 62 5.39 9.92 -14.42
CA PRO A 62 4.85 10.11 -15.77
C PRO A 62 5.95 9.95 -16.82
N GLY A 63 5.67 9.20 -17.89
CA GLY A 63 6.65 8.85 -18.93
C GLY A 63 7.25 7.44 -18.82
N LYS A 64 6.90 6.69 -17.76
CA LYS A 64 7.30 5.28 -17.55
C LYS A 64 6.13 4.29 -17.65
N GLU A 65 4.99 4.74 -18.15
CA GLU A 65 3.74 3.97 -18.23
C GLU A 65 3.75 2.83 -19.24
N GLY A 66 4.66 2.88 -20.22
CA GLY A 66 4.84 1.87 -21.27
C GLY A 66 5.85 0.77 -20.92
N GLU A 67 6.49 0.81 -19.75
CA GLU A 67 7.42 -0.23 -19.32
C GLU A 67 6.64 -1.46 -18.82
N THR A 68 7.11 -2.66 -19.20
CA THR A 68 6.45 -3.94 -18.89
C THR A 68 6.42 -4.22 -17.39
N ASP A 69 7.44 -3.76 -16.66
CA ASP A 69 7.65 -4.05 -15.23
C ASP A 69 7.23 -2.88 -14.34
N LYS A 70 5.91 -2.69 -14.21
CA LYS A 70 5.31 -1.66 -13.33
C LYS A 70 5.48 -1.95 -11.82
N GLY A 71 6.05 -3.11 -11.47
CA GLY A 71 6.15 -3.61 -10.11
C GLY A 71 4.80 -4.01 -9.51
N THR A 72 4.82 -4.51 -8.28
CA THR A 72 3.60 -4.93 -7.57
C THR A 72 2.87 -3.75 -6.91
N LEU A 73 3.60 -2.68 -6.56
CA LEU A 73 3.03 -1.53 -5.82
C LEU A 73 2.02 -0.74 -6.64
N TYR A 74 2.27 -0.50 -7.93
CA TYR A 74 1.41 0.36 -8.75
C TYR A 74 -0.01 -0.20 -8.87
N GLY A 75 -0.12 -1.48 -9.23
CA GLY A 75 -1.42 -2.16 -9.40
C GLY A 75 -2.20 -2.22 -8.09
N SER A 76 -1.54 -2.57 -6.98
CA SER A 76 -2.21 -2.65 -5.67
C SER A 76 -2.64 -1.28 -5.15
N LEU A 77 -1.83 -0.23 -5.32
CA LEU A 77 -2.22 1.13 -4.95
C LEU A 77 -3.42 1.61 -5.76
N LEU A 78 -3.42 1.37 -7.07
CA LEU A 78 -4.52 1.74 -7.94
C LEU A 78 -5.82 1.08 -7.47
N GLN A 79 -5.80 -0.23 -7.23
CA GLN A 79 -6.98 -0.98 -6.77
C GLN A 79 -7.47 -0.51 -5.39
N ILE A 80 -6.56 -0.21 -4.46
CA ILE A 80 -6.93 0.34 -3.14
C ILE A 80 -7.65 1.68 -3.32
N TYR A 81 -7.11 2.58 -4.14
CA TYR A 81 -7.68 3.91 -4.35
C TYR A 81 -8.97 3.90 -5.17
N GLU A 82 -9.17 2.92 -6.05
CA GLU A 82 -10.44 2.72 -6.77
C GLU A 82 -11.54 2.22 -5.85
N GLN A 83 -11.21 1.41 -4.84
CA GLN A 83 -12.19 0.95 -3.85
C GLN A 83 -12.48 1.98 -2.75
N GLY A 84 -11.52 2.83 -2.39
CA GLY A 84 -11.74 3.85 -1.37
C GLY A 84 -10.63 4.88 -1.20
N GLY A 85 -10.95 5.98 -0.51
CA GLY A 85 -10.02 7.07 -0.18
C GLY A 85 -9.12 6.76 1.02
N ALA A 86 -8.40 5.63 0.99
CA ALA A 86 -7.58 5.21 2.12
C ALA A 86 -6.30 6.05 2.26
N SER A 87 -5.87 6.28 3.51
CA SER A 87 -4.50 6.74 3.79
C SER A 87 -3.56 5.54 3.74
N VAL A 88 -2.55 5.60 2.89
CA VAL A 88 -1.64 4.47 2.63
C VAL A 88 -0.22 4.86 3.02
N VAL A 89 0.46 4.01 3.78
CA VAL A 89 1.90 4.08 4.00
C VAL A 89 2.55 3.04 3.10
N VAL A 90 3.41 3.48 2.20
CA VAL A 90 4.09 2.62 1.24
C VAL A 90 5.55 2.46 1.66
N VAL A 91 6.04 1.22 1.60
CA VAL A 91 7.47 0.92 1.67
C VAL A 91 7.87 0.19 0.39
N ARG A 92 8.88 0.70 -0.28
CA ARG A 92 9.47 0.07 -1.47
C ARG A 92 10.51 -0.97 -1.03
N ALA A 93 10.34 -2.22 -1.45
CA ALA A 93 11.37 -3.24 -1.34
C ALA A 93 12.48 -2.99 -2.37
N ALA A 94 13.73 -3.30 -2.03
CA ALA A 94 14.87 -3.10 -2.92
C ALA A 94 14.82 -4.03 -4.15
N SER A 95 14.35 -5.27 -3.96
CA SER A 95 14.11 -6.24 -5.02
C SER A 95 12.94 -7.15 -4.67
N ASP A 96 12.60 -8.06 -5.58
CA ASP A 96 11.56 -9.08 -5.36
C ASP A 96 12.05 -10.29 -4.57
N SER A 97 13.27 -10.22 -4.02
CA SER A 97 13.81 -11.25 -3.14
C SER A 97 13.08 -11.27 -1.80
N ASN A 98 12.85 -12.47 -1.27
CA ASN A 98 12.16 -12.64 0.01
C ASN A 98 12.86 -11.88 1.16
N SER A 99 14.19 -11.80 1.16
CA SER A 99 14.94 -11.08 2.19
C SER A 99 14.67 -9.57 2.14
N ASP A 100 14.64 -8.99 0.95
CA ASP A 100 14.43 -7.54 0.81
C ASP A 100 13.00 -7.15 1.14
N VAL A 101 12.03 -7.99 0.79
CA VAL A 101 10.62 -7.79 1.16
C VAL A 101 10.45 -7.88 2.69
N MET A 102 11.16 -8.79 3.36
CA MET A 102 11.14 -8.87 4.83
C MET A 102 11.68 -7.62 5.48
N THR A 103 12.81 -7.09 5.01
CA THR A 103 13.36 -5.81 5.50
C THR A 103 12.37 -4.66 5.27
N ALA A 104 11.68 -4.64 4.14
CA ALA A 104 10.65 -3.65 3.86
C ALA A 104 9.42 -3.78 4.78
N ILE A 105 9.03 -5.01 5.14
CA ILE A 105 7.96 -5.23 6.13
C ILE A 105 8.39 -4.76 7.52
N GLU A 106 9.62 -5.04 7.93
CA GLU A 106 10.16 -4.56 9.20
C GLU A 106 10.20 -3.03 9.27
N ALA A 107 10.48 -2.35 8.16
CA ALA A 107 10.42 -0.90 8.08
C ALA A 107 9.01 -0.33 8.38
N LEU A 108 7.92 -1.09 8.19
CA LEU A 108 6.59 -0.65 8.58
C LEU A 108 6.44 -0.51 10.11
N LEU A 109 7.27 -1.17 10.92
CA LEU A 109 7.25 -1.01 12.36
C LEU A 109 7.71 0.39 12.80
N THR A 110 8.57 1.03 12.01
CA THR A 110 9.05 2.40 12.26
C THR A 110 8.24 3.48 11.54
N ALA A 111 7.20 3.08 10.79
CA ALA A 111 6.36 3.99 10.01
C ALA A 111 5.66 5.06 10.85
N GLU A 112 5.26 4.75 12.08
CA GLU A 112 4.62 5.71 12.99
C GLU A 112 5.56 6.88 13.31
N SER A 113 6.84 6.58 13.57
CA SER A 113 7.86 7.59 13.83
C SER A 113 8.22 8.40 12.58
N ALA A 114 8.28 7.77 11.40
CA ALA A 114 8.67 8.43 10.16
C ALA A 114 7.55 9.29 9.55
N THR A 115 6.30 8.85 9.65
CA THR A 115 5.17 9.42 8.90
C THR A 115 4.02 9.95 9.76
N GLY A 116 4.06 9.69 11.07
CA GLY A 116 2.99 10.04 12.01
C GLY A 116 1.73 9.19 11.85
N LEU A 117 1.74 8.18 10.97
CA LEU A 117 0.62 7.27 10.74
C LEU A 117 1.03 5.86 11.15
N LYS A 118 0.21 5.23 11.99
CA LYS A 118 0.36 3.83 12.38
C LYS A 118 -0.47 2.93 11.46
N PRO A 119 0.15 2.11 10.59
CA PRO A 119 -0.59 1.15 9.78
C PRO A 119 -1.35 0.16 10.66
N LYS A 120 -2.64 -0.02 10.39
CA LYS A 120 -3.51 -0.98 11.09
C LYS A 120 -3.79 -2.24 10.26
N ILE A 121 -3.68 -2.10 8.94
CA ILE A 121 -3.84 -3.17 7.96
C ILE A 121 -2.49 -3.32 7.26
N LEU A 122 -1.96 -4.53 7.20
CA LEU A 122 -0.68 -4.82 6.56
C LEU A 122 -0.92 -5.67 5.31
N ALA A 123 -0.37 -5.24 4.19
CA ALA A 123 -0.47 -5.95 2.92
C ALA A 123 0.89 -5.99 2.22
N ALA A 124 1.29 -7.18 1.78
CA ALA A 124 2.44 -7.41 0.91
C ALA A 124 1.97 -8.23 -0.31
N PRO A 125 1.44 -7.56 -1.36
CA PRO A 125 0.92 -8.23 -2.55
C PRO A 125 1.99 -9.09 -3.22
N GLY A 126 1.65 -10.34 -3.53
CA GLY A 126 2.58 -11.33 -4.10
C GLY A 126 3.49 -12.03 -3.08
N HIS A 127 3.57 -11.53 -1.84
CA HIS A 127 4.50 -12.01 -0.80
C HIS A 127 3.82 -12.41 0.51
N SER A 128 2.48 -12.51 0.54
CA SER A 128 1.66 -12.77 1.72
C SER A 128 1.77 -14.18 2.32
N GLY A 129 2.44 -15.11 1.64
CA GLY A 129 2.74 -16.45 2.16
C GLY A 129 3.91 -16.48 3.14
N ILE A 130 4.62 -15.37 3.32
CA ILE A 130 5.84 -15.27 4.12
C ILE A 130 5.64 -14.16 5.16
N ILE A 131 5.63 -14.52 6.44
CA ILE A 131 5.47 -13.57 7.54
C ILE A 131 6.81 -13.43 8.27
N PRO A 132 7.36 -12.21 8.44
CA PRO A 132 8.61 -12.01 9.17
C PRO A 132 8.46 -12.44 10.63
N ALA A 133 9.48 -13.11 11.17
CA ALA A 133 9.45 -13.64 12.54
C ALA A 133 9.17 -12.56 13.60
N ALA A 134 9.71 -11.35 13.42
CA ALA A 134 9.50 -10.22 14.32
C ALA A 134 8.05 -9.67 14.32
N VAL A 135 7.35 -9.77 13.18
CA VAL A 135 5.91 -9.43 13.10
C VAL A 135 5.09 -10.55 13.71
N ASN A 136 5.48 -11.80 13.47
CA ASN A 136 4.79 -12.98 13.97
C ASN A 136 4.81 -13.11 15.50
N GLU A 137 5.88 -12.65 16.16
CA GLU A 137 5.96 -12.64 17.62
C GLU A 137 5.03 -11.60 18.26
N ARG A 138 4.73 -10.52 17.53
CA ARG A 138 3.83 -9.44 17.98
C ARG A 138 2.37 -9.67 17.57
N LEU A 139 2.13 -10.37 16.46
CA LEU A 139 0.85 -10.99 16.10
C LEU A 139 0.70 -12.29 16.92
N GLY A 140 0.30 -12.19 18.19
CA GLY A 140 0.22 -13.32 19.10
C GLY A 140 -0.14 -14.67 18.44
N ASN A 141 0.83 -15.59 18.47
CA ASN A 141 0.80 -16.99 18.05
C ASN A 141 -0.11 -17.34 16.84
N PRO A 142 0.40 -17.40 15.59
CA PRO A 142 -0.39 -17.76 14.39
C PRO A 142 -0.91 -19.20 14.41
N GLU A 143 -0.41 -20.06 15.31
CA GLU A 143 -0.79 -21.47 15.40
C GLU A 143 -2.24 -21.72 15.85
N ARG A 144 -2.95 -20.67 16.29
CA ARG A 144 -4.37 -20.74 16.66
C ARG A 144 -5.31 -20.83 15.45
N ILE A 145 -4.79 -20.73 14.22
CA ILE A 145 -5.55 -20.78 12.95
C ILE A 145 -5.22 -22.05 12.15
N LYS A 146 -4.96 -23.19 12.81
CA LYS A 146 -5.15 -24.49 12.15
C LYS A 146 -6.63 -24.87 12.35
N PRO A 147 -7.45 -25.03 11.29
CA PRO A 147 -8.80 -25.54 11.46
C PRO A 147 -8.70 -26.91 12.14
N LYS A 148 -9.39 -27.08 13.27
CA LYS A 148 -9.49 -28.37 13.96
C LYS A 148 -9.97 -29.40 12.93
N PRO A 149 -9.24 -30.51 12.68
CA PRO A 149 -9.70 -31.52 11.76
C PRO A 149 -11.10 -31.99 12.20
N PRO A 150 -12.04 -32.22 11.26
CA PRO A 150 -13.38 -32.65 11.62
C PRO A 150 -13.29 -33.96 12.39
N ALA A 151 -13.99 -34.02 13.53
CA ALA A 151 -13.92 -35.13 14.49
C ALA A 151 -14.56 -36.44 14.01
N ASN A 152 -14.58 -36.73 12.70
CA ASN A 152 -15.04 -37.99 12.14
C ASN A 152 -14.51 -38.19 10.72
N SER A 153 -13.38 -38.90 10.60
CA SER A 153 -13.14 -39.78 9.46
C SER A 153 -13.10 -41.19 10.02
N LEU A 154 -14.29 -41.77 10.12
CA LEU A 154 -14.54 -43.17 10.39
C LEU A 154 -13.53 -44.03 9.63
N THR A 155 -12.86 -44.91 10.36
CA THR A 155 -12.33 -46.16 9.85
C THR A 155 -13.35 -46.78 8.91
N LYS A 156 -13.05 -46.81 7.61
CA LYS A 156 -13.68 -47.72 6.65
C LYS A 156 -12.57 -48.56 6.03
N GLU A 157 -12.49 -49.76 6.58
CA GLU A 157 -12.21 -51.05 5.93
C GLU A 157 -11.55 -51.01 4.55
N SER A 158 -10.33 -51.54 4.50
CA SER A 158 -9.87 -52.59 3.56
C SER A 158 -8.54 -53.14 4.08
#